data_AF-A0A2R6L1S9-F1
#
_entry.id   AF-A0A2R6L1S9-F1
#
_cell.length_a   1.000
_cell.length_b   1.000
_cell.length_c   1.000
_cell.angle_alpha   90.00
_cell.angle_beta   90.00
_cell.angle_gamma   90.00
#
_symmetry.space_group_name_H-M   'P 1'
#
loop_
_entity.id
_entity.type
_entity.pdbx_description
1 polymer ?
#
loop_
_entity_poly.entity_id
_entity_poly.type
_entity_poly.pdbx_seq_one_letter_code
_entity_poly.pdbx_strand_id
1 'polypeptide(L)'
;MTWLGRRDHWVFAALGAVLLGYFLFPFVAFLGRTTASAPAEAVSPTAREAAVNSLVTAPVATAVATVFGVPLAYTLARTSFRGKRLVEALVV
;
A
#
# COMPACT_ATOMS: atom_id res chain seq x y z
N MET A 1 -30.22 -3.18 12.29
CA MET A 1 -28.82 -3.55 12.02
C MET A 1 -27.96 -3.19 13.24
N THR A 2 -28.26 -3.80 14.40
CA THR A 2 -27.57 -3.61 15.69
C THR A 2 -27.77 -4.87 16.53
N TRP A 3 -27.21 -6.00 16.09
CA TRP A 3 -27.41 -7.32 16.68
C TRP A 3 -26.09 -7.95 17.16
N LEU A 4 -25.38 -7.23 18.02
CA LEU A 4 -24.21 -7.78 18.72
C LEU A 4 -24.36 -7.44 20.19
N GLY A 5 -24.44 -8.49 21.01
CA GLY A 5 -24.57 -8.34 22.45
C GLY A 5 -23.38 -7.57 23.00
N ARG A 6 -23.55 -6.99 24.19
CA ARG A 6 -22.51 -6.25 24.93
C ARG A 6 -21.23 -7.05 25.21
N ARG A 7 -21.17 -8.34 24.83
CA ARG A 7 -19.99 -9.21 24.91
C ARG A 7 -19.29 -9.31 23.56
N ASP A 8 -20.05 -9.36 22.47
CA ASP A 8 -19.51 -9.52 21.11
C ASP A 8 -18.72 -8.27 20.68
N HIS A 9 -19.16 -7.08 21.10
CA HIS A 9 -18.40 -5.86 20.81
C HIS A 9 -17.00 -5.83 21.43
N TRP A 10 -16.78 -6.51 22.56
CA TRP A 10 -15.47 -6.57 23.20
C TRP A 10 -14.55 -7.53 22.48
N VAL A 11 -15.11 -8.60 21.91
CA VAL A 11 -14.36 -9.54 21.06
C VAL A 11 -13.89 -8.83 19.79
N PHE A 12 -14.78 -8.12 19.08
CA PHE A 12 -14.39 -7.34 17.90
C PHE A 12 -13.40 -6.23 18.25
N ALA A 13 -13.59 -5.53 19.37
CA ALA A 13 -12.64 -4.52 19.84
C ALA A 13 -11.27 -5.12 20.17
N ALA A 14 -11.23 -6.29 20.82
CA ALA A 14 -9.98 -6.98 21.14
C ALA A 14 -9.26 -7.46 19.88
N LEU A 15 -9.98 -8.08 18.93
CA LEU A 15 -9.41 -8.50 17.65
C LEU A 15 -8.88 -7.30 16.85
N GLY A 16 -9.63 -6.19 16.84
CA GLY A 16 -9.19 -4.93 16.24
C GLY A 16 -7.93 -4.37 16.91
N ALA A 17 -7.87 -4.37 18.24
CA ALA A 17 -6.71 -3.91 18.99
C ALA A 17 -5.47 -4.78 18.73
N VAL A 18 -5.63 -6.10 18.62
CA VAL A 18 -4.54 -7.01 18.23
C VAL A 18 -4.05 -6.72 16.82
N LEU A 19 -4.96 -6.52 15.86
CA LEU A 19 -4.61 -6.19 14.48
C LEU A 19 -3.89 -4.83 14.38
N LEU A 20 -4.37 -3.82 15.11
CA LEU A 20 -3.71 -2.52 15.21
C LEU A 20 -2.32 -2.65 15.85
N GLY A 21 -2.21 -3.41 16.93
CA GLY A 21 -0.93 -3.70 17.58
C GLY A 21 0.05 -4.38 16.63
N TYR A 22 -0.40 -5.39 15.88
CA TYR A 22 0.39 -6.07 14.85
C TYR A 22 0.85 -5.10 13.75
N PHE A 23 -0.03 -4.21 13.27
CA PHE A 23 0.30 -3.23 12.25
C PHE A 23 1.28 -2.16 12.75
N LEU A 24 1.13 -1.69 13.99
CA LEU A 24 1.98 -0.66 14.58
C LEU A 24 3.33 -1.19 15.07
N PHE A 25 3.39 -2.47 15.47
CA PHE A 25 4.60 -3.12 15.96
C PHE A 25 5.84 -2.90 15.07
N PRO A 26 5.81 -3.13 13.74
CA PRO A 26 6.99 -2.90 12.90
C PRO A 26 7.45 -1.45 12.90
N PHE A 27 6.54 -0.47 12.99
CA PHE A 27 6.91 0.94 13.05
C PHE A 27 7.57 1.29 14.38
N VAL A 28 7.00 0.82 15.50
CA VAL A 28 7.60 1.03 16.82
C VAL A 28 8.98 0.37 16.91
N ALA A 29 9.11 -0.85 16.40
CA ALA A 29 10.39 -1.56 16.36
C ALA A 29 11.41 -0.87 15.44
N PHE A 30 10.97 -0.34 14.29
CA PHE A 30 11.81 0.44 13.39
C PHE A 30 12.32 1.71 14.07
N LEU A 31 11.42 2.54 14.64
CA LEU A 31 11.78 3.76 15.35
C LEU A 31 12.71 3.47 16.53
N GLY A 32 12.43 2.42 17.31
CA GLY A 32 13.27 2.00 18.43
C GLY A 32 14.67 1.52 18.04
N ARG A 33 14.92 1.19 16.77
CA ARG A 33 16.23 0.82 16.24
C ARG A 33 16.97 1.98 15.56
N THR A 34 16.36 3.15 15.42
CA THR A 34 17.02 4.30 14.79
C THR A 34 18.15 4.86 15.67
N THR A 35 19.26 5.23 15.04
CA THR A 35 20.41 5.85 15.72
C THR A 35 20.21 7.37 15.85
N ALA A 36 20.97 8.01 16.75
CA ALA A 36 20.98 9.46 16.86
C ALA A 36 21.47 10.18 15.59
N SER A 37 22.23 9.50 14.73
CA SER A 37 22.72 10.02 13.44
C SER A 37 21.69 9.91 12.31
N ALA A 38 20.63 9.09 12.46
CA ALA A 38 19.66 8.79 11.42
C ALA A 38 19.02 10.04 10.76
N PRO A 39 18.66 11.11 11.50
CA PRO A 39 18.12 12.31 10.87
C PRO A 39 19.13 13.03 9.97
N ALA A 40 20.41 13.06 10.35
CA ALA A 40 21.47 13.68 9.57
C ALA A 40 21.79 12.86 8.31
N GLU A 41 21.78 11.54 8.42
CA GLU A 41 21.96 10.63 7.28
C GLU A 41 20.79 10.72 6.29
N ALA A 42 19.56 10.91 6.77
CA ALA A 42 18.37 11.06 5.94
C ALA A 42 18.37 12.32 5.06
N VAL A 43 19.11 13.37 5.46
CA VAL A 43 19.29 14.60 4.67
C VAL A 43 20.63 14.66 3.93
N SER A 44 21.36 13.55 3.90
CA SER A 44 22.60 13.45 3.12
C SER A 44 22.32 13.70 1.62
N PRO A 45 23.32 14.19 0.85
CA PRO A 45 23.16 14.44 -0.58
C PRO A 45 22.66 13.20 -1.34
N THR A 46 23.20 12.03 -1.02
CA THR A 46 22.82 10.75 -1.64
C THR A 46 21.36 10.38 -1.32
N ALA A 47 20.92 10.53 -0.07
CA ALA A 47 19.52 10.28 0.30
C ALA A 47 18.57 11.25 -0.41
N ARG A 48 18.96 12.52 -0.55
CA ARG A 48 18.18 13.53 -1.26
C ARG A 48 18.06 13.23 -2.75
N GLU A 49 19.14 12.83 -3.41
CA GLU A 49 19.12 12.42 -4.83
C GLU A 49 18.22 11.20 -5.04
N ALA A 50 18.33 10.18 -4.19
CA ALA A 50 17.46 9.01 -4.23
C ALA A 50 15.98 9.37 -4.01
N ALA A 51 15.70 10.27 -3.07
CA ALA A 51 14.35 10.76 -2.80
C ALA A 51 13.77 11.53 -3.99
N VAL A 52 14.53 12.43 -4.60
CA VAL A 52 14.10 13.17 -5.80
C VAL A 52 13.84 12.20 -6.95
N ASN A 53 14.73 11.24 -7.20
CA ASN A 53 14.53 10.25 -8.25
C ASN A 53 13.24 9.45 -8.01
N SER A 54 12.99 9.02 -6.78
CA SER A 54 11.75 8.32 -6.42
C SER A 54 10.51 9.20 -6.61
N LEU A 55 10.56 10.45 -6.15
CA LEU A 55 9.46 11.41 -6.26
C LEU A 55 9.15 11.82 -7.70
N VAL A 56 10.12 11.76 -8.61
CA VAL A 56 9.90 12.05 -10.05
C VAL A 56 9.44 10.79 -10.78
N THR A 57 10.06 9.64 -10.51
CA THR A 57 9.75 8.40 -11.22
C THR A 57 8.40 7.79 -10.82
N ALA A 58 8.02 7.89 -9.54
CA ALA A 58 6.72 7.39 -9.06
C ALA A 58 5.51 8.01 -9.78
N PRO A 59 5.36 9.35 -9.91
CA PRO A 59 4.25 9.94 -10.64
C PRO A 59 4.33 9.68 -12.14
N VAL A 60 5.52 9.60 -12.74
CA VAL A 60 5.66 9.22 -14.15
C VAL A 60 5.15 7.79 -14.37
N ALA A 61 5.58 6.84 -13.54
CA ALA A 61 5.09 5.47 -13.59
C ALA A 61 3.58 5.40 -13.35
N THR A 62 3.05 6.18 -12.41
CA THR A 62 1.61 6.28 -12.12
C THR A 62 0.84 6.82 -13.31
N ALA A 63 1.34 7.86 -13.98
CA ALA A 63 0.73 8.45 -15.16
C ALA A 63 0.71 7.44 -16.31
N VAL A 64 1.82 6.77 -16.57
CA VAL A 64 1.92 5.70 -17.59
C VAL A 64 0.93 4.56 -17.25
N ALA A 65 0.96 4.05 -16.02
CA ALA A 65 0.05 3.00 -15.57
C ALA A 65 -1.42 3.42 -15.64
N THR A 66 -1.73 4.69 -15.40
CA THR A 66 -3.10 5.21 -15.52
C THR A 66 -3.53 5.30 -16.99
N VAL A 67 -2.69 5.89 -17.84
CA VAL A 67 -2.96 6.09 -19.27
C VAL A 67 -3.17 4.76 -19.99
N PHE A 68 -2.39 3.73 -19.66
CA PHE A 68 -2.50 2.41 -20.31
C PHE A 68 -3.38 1.43 -19.53
N GLY A 69 -3.24 1.40 -18.21
CA GLY A 69 -3.94 0.46 -17.34
C GLY A 69 -5.43 0.77 -17.20
N VAL A 70 -5.85 2.03 -17.14
CA VAL A 70 -7.28 2.36 -17.02
C VAL A 70 -8.09 1.94 -18.26
N PRO A 71 -7.66 2.24 -19.50
CA PRO A 71 -8.34 1.74 -20.69
C PRO A 71 -8.35 0.21 -20.76
N LEU A 72 -7.25 -0.46 -20.37
CA LEU A 72 -7.20 -1.92 -20.32
C LEU A 72 -8.19 -2.47 -19.28
N ALA A 73 -8.20 -1.93 -18.06
CA ALA A 73 -9.15 -2.32 -17.02
C ALA A 73 -10.61 -2.09 -17.45
N TYR A 74 -10.88 -0.98 -18.16
CA TYR A 74 -12.21 -0.70 -18.69
C TYR A 74 -12.64 -1.72 -19.75
N THR A 75 -11.76 -2.04 -20.70
CA THR A 75 -12.07 -3.04 -21.74
C THR A 75 -12.29 -4.43 -21.13
N LEU A 76 -11.47 -4.85 -20.17
CA LEU A 76 -11.67 -6.10 -19.42
C LEU A 76 -12.98 -6.08 -18.63
N ALA A 77 -13.35 -4.96 -18.01
CA ALA A 77 -14.60 -4.87 -17.25
C ALA A 77 -15.87 -4.88 -18.13
N ARG A 78 -15.82 -4.30 -19.33
CA ARG A 78 -17.00 -4.07 -20.17
C ARG A 78 -17.17 -5.03 -21.33
N THR A 79 -16.13 -5.72 -21.75
CA THR A 79 -16.18 -6.61 -22.92
C THR A 79 -15.94 -8.07 -22.55
N SER A 80 -16.45 -8.97 -23.38
CA SER A 80 -16.13 -10.40 -23.34
C SER A 80 -15.53 -10.81 -24.68
N PHE A 81 -14.29 -11.30 -24.65
CA PHE A 81 -13.56 -11.75 -25.83
C PHE A 81 -12.80 -13.05 -25.53
N ARG A 82 -12.49 -13.82 -26.57
CA ARG A 82 -11.70 -15.05 -26.46
C ARG A 82 -10.29 -14.72 -25.97
N GLY A 83 -9.86 -15.33 -24.86
CA GLY A 83 -8.54 -15.06 -24.26
C GLY A 83 -8.55 -14.07 -23.08
N LYS A 84 -9.69 -13.46 -22.74
CA LYS A 84 -9.83 -12.54 -21.60
C LYS A 84 -9.26 -13.08 -20.29
N ARG A 85 -9.54 -14.35 -19.95
CA ARG A 85 -9.03 -14.99 -18.73
C ARG A 85 -7.49 -15.05 -18.67
N LEU A 86 -6.82 -15.21 -19.80
CA LEU A 86 -5.35 -15.21 -19.85
C LEU A 86 -4.82 -13.81 -19.54
N VAL A 87 -5.44 -12.78 -20.13
CA VAL A 87 -5.06 -11.38 -19.89
C VAL A 87 -5.31 -10.98 -18.43
N GLU A 88 -6.46 -11.36 -17.87
CA GLU A 88 -6.75 -11.15 -16.44
C GLU A 88 -5.69 -11.82 -15.55
N ALA A 89 -5.32 -13.08 -15.83
CA ALA A 89 -4.32 -13.81 -15.06
C ALA A 89 -2.89 -13.25 -15.19
N LEU A 90 -2.58 -12.45 -16.22
CA LEU A 90 -1.28 -11.81 -16.38
C LEU A 90 -1.18 -10.48 -15.63
N VAL A 91 -2.32 -9.84 -15.36
CA VAL A 91 -2.37 -8.47 -14.80
C VAL A 91 -2.80 -8.47 -13.33
N VAL A 92 -3.47 -9.53 -12.86
CA VAL A 92 -3.91 -9.75 -11.47
C VAL A 92 -3.02 -10.75 -10.77
#